data_AF-A0A200R2A3-F1
#
_entry.id   AF-A0A200R2A3-F1
#
_cell.length_a   1.000
_cell.length_b   1.000
_cell.length_c   1.000
_cell.angle_alpha   90.00
_cell.angle_beta   90.00
_cell.angle_gamma   90.00
#
_symmetry.space_group_name_H-M   'P 1'
#
loop_
_entity.id
_entity.type
_entity.pdbx_description
1 polymer ?
#
loop_
_entity_poly.entity_id
_entity_poly.type
_entity_poly.pdbx_seq_one_letter_code
_entity_poly.pdbx_strand_id
1 'polypeptide(L)' 'MAMKKDFQELRQKDDQTVVKYEKEFSRLALYAPGLIPTKQSKIHKFLRGLNRQISVHIIGQPSFDTFAKVRECA' A
#
# COMPACT_ATOMS: atom_id res chain seq x y z
N MET A 1 -1.50 19.07 -10.84
CA MET A 1 -0.84 17.94 -10.14
C MET A 1 -1.89 16.97 -9.58
N ALA A 2 -2.71 16.34 -10.44
CA ALA A 2 -3.76 15.42 -9.99
C ALA A 2 -3.18 14.16 -9.32
N MET A 3 -2.14 13.56 -9.93
CA MET A 3 -1.56 12.29 -9.46
C MET A 3 -0.93 12.33 -8.06
N LYS A 4 -0.39 13.48 -7.62
CA LYS A 4 0.12 13.62 -6.25
C LYS A 4 -1.00 13.62 -5.22
N LYS A 5 -2.13 14.25 -5.55
CA LYS A 5 -3.35 14.23 -4.73
C LYS A 5 -3.97 12.83 -4.73
N ASP A 6 -4.04 12.19 -5.89
CA ASP A 6 -4.52 10.81 -6.02
C ASP A 6 -3.68 9.85 -5.16
N PHE A 7 -2.35 10.02 -5.12
CA PHE A 7 -1.49 9.23 -4.23
C PHE A 7 -1.72 9.50 -2.73
N GLN A 8 -2.05 10.73 -2.35
CA GLN A 8 -2.38 11.07 -0.96
C GLN A 8 -3.67 10.38 -0.52
N GLU A 9 -4.68 10.36 -1.39
CA GLU A 9 -6.01 9.80 -1.11
C GLU A 9 -6.11 8.30 -1.40
N LEU A 10 -5.09 7.71 -2.04
CA LEU A 10 -5.05 6.30 -2.44
C LEU A 10 -5.29 5.35 -1.25
N ARG A 11 -6.35 4.55 -1.36
CA ARG A 11 -6.72 3.44 -0.48
C ARG A 11 -7.19 2.26 -1.31
N GLN A 12 -6.94 1.05 -0.81
CA GLN A 12 -7.44 -0.20 -1.37
C GLN A 12 -8.97 -0.20 -1.27
N LYS A 13 -9.63 -0.41 -2.40
CA LYS A 13 -11.10 -0.54 -2.45
C LYS A 13 -11.53 -1.90 -1.93
N ASP A 14 -12.78 -2.02 -1.48
CA ASP A 14 -13.32 -3.26 -0.88
C ASP A 14 -13.30 -4.45 -1.85
N ASP A 15 -13.46 -4.21 -3.15
CA ASP A 15 -13.45 -5.21 -4.23
C ASP A 15 -12.06 -5.40 -4.87
N GLN A 16 -11.04 -4.70 -4.36
CA GLN A 16 -9.71 -4.67 -4.96
C GLN A 16 -8.75 -5.62 -4.24
N THR A 17 -8.08 -6.49 -5.00
CA THR A 17 -7.01 -7.34 -4.44
C THR A 17 -5.78 -6.51 -4.06
N VAL A 18 -4.99 -7.00 -3.09
CA VAL A 18 -3.76 -6.32 -2.66
C VAL A 18 -2.78 -6.14 -3.82
N VAL A 19 -2.70 -7.11 -4.73
CA VAL A 19 -1.84 -7.05 -5.92
C VAL A 19 -2.26 -5.91 -6.88
N LYS A 20 -3.56 -5.71 -7.08
CA LYS A 20 -4.05 -4.59 -7.91
C LYS A 20 -3.74 -3.25 -7.22
N TYR A 21 -3.93 -3.19 -5.90
CA TYR A 21 -3.61 -2.02 -5.10
C TYR A 21 -2.12 -1.66 -5.14
N GLU A 22 -1.22 -2.64 -5.00
CA GLU A 22 0.24 -2.46 -5.07
C GLU A 22 0.68 -1.90 -6.43
N LYS A 23 0.09 -2.37 -7.52
CA LYS A 23 0.38 -1.85 -8.87
C LYS A 23 0.00 -0.38 -8.99
N GLU A 24 -1.19 0.00 -8.53
CA GLU A 24 -1.64 1.39 -8.53
C GLU A 24 -0.79 2.28 -7.63
N PHE A 25 -0.47 1.79 -6.43
CA PHE A 25 0.42 2.47 -5.49
C PHE A 25 1.79 2.73 -6.12
N SER A 26 2.39 1.72 -6.74
CA SER A 26 3.70 1.83 -7.38
C SER A 26 3.68 2.81 -8.55
N ARG A 27 2.60 2.82 -9.34
CA ARG A 27 2.43 3.77 -10.44
C ARG A 27 2.35 5.20 -9.93
N LEU A 28 1.53 5.46 -8.91
CA LEU A 28 1.31 6.80 -8.37
C LEU A 28 2.51 7.32 -7.55
N ALA A 29 3.24 6.42 -6.89
CA ALA A 29 4.46 6.72 -6.14
C ALA A 29 5.53 7.44 -6.99
N LEU A 30 5.61 7.15 -8.29
CA LEU A 30 6.55 7.80 -9.22
C LEU A 30 6.33 9.32 -9.31
N TYR A 31 5.09 9.77 -9.09
CA TYR A 31 4.70 11.18 -9.18
C TYR A 31 4.72 11.88 -7.81
N ALA A 32 5.01 11.14 -6.75
CA ALA A 32 4.96 11.63 -5.37
C ALA A 32 6.19 11.26 -4.52
N PRO A 33 7.43 11.34 -5.04
CA PRO A 33 8.62 10.91 -4.29
C PRO A 33 8.78 11.67 -2.96
N GLY A 34 8.41 12.95 -2.92
CA GLY A 34 8.46 13.75 -1.69
C GLY A 34 7.46 13.34 -0.59
N LEU A 35 6.45 12.51 -0.91
CA LEU A 35 5.52 11.97 0.10
C LEU A 35 5.99 10.65 0.69
N ILE A 36 6.96 9.99 0.05
CA ILE A 36 7.56 8.72 0.47
C ILE A 36 9.09 8.79 0.32
N PRO A 37 9.76 9.76 0.99
CA PRO A 37 11.19 10.03 0.78
C PRO A 37 12.09 8.86 1.21
N THR A 38 11.58 7.95 2.04
CA THR A 38 12.32 6.79 2.55
C THR A 38 11.56 5.49 2.31
N LYS A 39 12.29 4.37 2.23
CA LYS A 39 11.68 3.03 2.13
C LYS A 39 10.67 2.76 3.25
N GLN A 40 10.99 3.20 4.47
CA GLN A 40 10.10 3.05 5.63
C GLN A 40 8.80 3.88 5.48
N SER A 41 8.89 5.12 4.99
CA SER A 41 7.70 5.94 4.72
C SER A 41 6.83 5.36 3.61
N LYS A 42 7.44 4.75 2.59
CA LYS A 42 6.74 4.01 1.52
C LYS A 42 5.94 2.83 2.07
N ILE A 43 6.57 2.02 2.93
CA ILE A 43 5.91 0.87 3.58
C ILE A 43 4.76 1.34 4.47
N HIS A 44 4.99 2.34 5.33
CA HIS A 44 3.94 2.90 6.19
C HIS A 44 2.74 3.43 5.40
N LYS A 45 2.99 4.15 4.30
CA LYS A 45 1.92 4.70 3.45
C LYS A 45 1.13 3.58 2.77
N PHE A 46 1.80 2.54 2.29
CA PHE A 46 1.16 1.36 1.70
C PHE A 46 0.26 0.64 2.71
N LEU A 47 0.80 0.33 3.90
CA LEU A 47 0.05 -0.37 4.96
C LEU A 47 -1.16 0.44 5.43
N ARG A 48 -1.03 1.77 5.58
CA ARG A 48 -2.15 2.66 5.96
C ARG A 48 -3.24 2.75 4.90
N GLY A 49 -2.92 2.46 3.64
CA GLY A 49 -3.88 2.49 2.55
C GLY A 49 -4.51 1.13 2.27
N LEU A 50 -4.05 0.03 2.87
CA LEU A 50 -4.71 -1.26 2.78
C LEU A 50 -6.11 -1.22 3.39
N ASN A 51 -6.98 -2.08 2.88
CA ASN A 51 -8.32 -2.25 3.42
C ASN A 51 -8.21 -2.65 4.90
N ARG A 52 -9.07 -2.10 5.76
CA ARG A 52 -8.97 -2.31 7.22
C ARG A 52 -9.02 -3.79 7.58
N GLN A 53 -9.87 -4.59 6.93
CA GLN A 53 -10.00 -6.02 7.20
C GLN A 53 -8.71 -6.79 6.87
N ILE A 54 -8.06 -6.42 5.77
CA ILE A 54 -6.78 -6.99 5.32
C ILE A 54 -5.63 -6.49 6.20
N SER A 55 -5.62 -5.20 6.53
CA SER A 55 -4.58 -4.58 7.37
C SER A 55 -4.51 -5.22 8.76
N VAL A 56 -5.66 -5.54 9.37
CA VAL A 56 -5.71 -6.20 10.69
C VAL A 56 -5.17 -7.63 10.60
N HIS A 57 -5.46 -8.35 9.50
CA HIS A 57 -4.94 -9.70 9.28
C HIS A 57 -3.42 -9.72 9.04
N ILE A 58 -2.88 -8.74 8.30
CA ILE A 58 -1.45 -8.66 7.95
C ILE A 58 -0.63 -8.10 9.13
N ILE A 59 -1.11 -7.04 9.80
CA ILE A 59 -0.41 -6.39 10.92
C ILE A 59 -0.46 -7.26 12.19
N GLY A 60 -1.50 -8.08 12.35
CA GLY A 60 -1.65 -9.00 13.47
C GLY A 60 -0.75 -10.24 13.43
N GLN A 61 -0.04 -10.48 12.32
CA GLN A 61 0.89 -11.60 12.20
C GLN A 61 2.34 -11.11 12.27
N PRO A 62 3.16 -11.56 13.24
CA PRO A 62 4.51 -11.07 13.50
C PRO A 62 5.55 -11.48 12.44
N SER A 63 5.14 -11.84 11.22
CA SER A 63 6.03 -12.44 10.20
C SER A 63 6.00 -11.76 8.82
N PHE A 64 5.31 -10.63 8.66
CA PHE A 64 5.20 -9.91 7.37
C PHE A 64 6.26 -8.79 7.23
N ASP A 65 7.52 -9.16 7.08
CA ASP A 65 8.62 -8.21 6.77
C ASP A 65 8.71 -7.83 5.28
N THR A 66 7.91 -8.43 4.39
CA THR A 66 8.01 -8.18 2.95
C THR A 66 6.69 -8.32 2.19
N PHE A 67 6.48 -7.44 1.21
CA PHE A 67 5.44 -7.50 0.16
C PHE A 67 5.21 -8.91 -0.42
N ALA A 68 6.26 -9.73 -0.45
CA ALA A 68 6.21 -11.10 -0.97
C ALA A 68 5.24 -12.02 -0.21
N LYS A 69 5.15 -11.92 1.12
CA LYS A 69 4.31 -12.83 1.92
C LYS A 69 2.81 -12.52 1.80
N VAL A 70 2.45 -11.26 1.54
CA VAL A 70 1.05 -10.87 1.37
C VAL A 70 0.43 -11.53 0.13
N ARG A 71 1.26 -11.96 -0.83
CA ARG A 71 0.83 -12.59 -2.08
C ARG A 71 0.38 -14.05 -1.94
N GLU A 72 0.73 -14.72 -0.84
CA GLU A 72 0.41 -16.14 -0.64
C GLU A 72 -0.83 -16.40 0.23
N CYS A 73 -1.36 -15.37 0.91
CA CYS A 73 -2.54 -15.52 1.78
C CYS A 73 -3.83 -14.91 1.20
N ALA A 74 -3.82 -14.42 -0.03
CA ALA A 74 -4.95 -13.74 -0.68
C ALA A 74 -5.44 -14.48 -1.92
#